data_AF-A0A1W9LMZ1-F1
#
_entry.id   AF-A0A1W9LMZ1-F1
#
_cell.length_a   1.000
_cell.length_b   1.000
_cell.length_c   1.000
_cell.angle_alpha   90.00
_cell.angle_beta   90.00
_cell.angle_gamma   90.00
#
_symmetry.space_group_name_H-M   'P 1'
#
loop_
_entity.id
_entity.type
_entity.pdbx_description
1 polymer ?
#
loop_
_entity_poly.entity_id
_entity_poly.type
_entity_poly.pdbx_seq_one_letter_code
_entity_poly.pdbx_strand_id
1 'polypeptide(L)'
;MLFAGSVSYTYDSWGRLSKAAYDNGKSVVFTYDPAGNLTSQQVSPVSAGDVYPDNALTLKDAIVSLQIAAGHKPQNVAVNADVNQNKVISVEEAVFVLQKVAGLM
;
A
#
# COMPACT_ATOMS: atom_id res chain seq x y z
N MET A 1 12.85 4.96 4.44
CA MET A 1 13.96 5.07 3.46
C MET A 1 13.63 4.23 2.24
N LEU A 2 13.93 4.73 1.03
CA LEU A 2 13.70 4.09 -0.27
C LEU A 2 15.02 3.54 -0.83
N PHE A 3 15.61 2.54 -0.15
CA PHE A 3 16.74 1.82 -0.75
C PHE A 3 16.20 0.81 -1.77
N ALA A 4 16.60 0.96 -3.02
CA ALA A 4 16.21 0.14 -4.17
C ALA A 4 17.42 0.01 -5.10
N GLY A 5 17.63 -1.17 -5.70
CA GLY A 5 18.72 -1.42 -6.64
C GLY A 5 18.43 -0.88 -8.04
N SER A 6 17.15 -0.70 -8.36
CA SER A 6 16.67 -0.18 -9.64
C SER A 6 15.31 0.51 -9.48
N VAL A 7 15.09 1.50 -10.35
CA VAL A 7 13.84 2.27 -10.42
C VAL A 7 13.41 2.41 -11.87
N SER A 8 12.14 2.15 -12.14
CA SER A 8 11.49 2.34 -13.44
C SER A 8 10.60 3.58 -13.41
N TYR A 9 10.70 4.43 -14.42
CA TYR A 9 9.90 5.64 -14.54
C TYR A 9 8.86 5.51 -15.65
N THR A 10 7.65 5.99 -15.39
CA THR A 10 6.56 6.10 -16.38
C THR A 10 6.19 7.56 -16.52
N TYR A 11 5.88 7.97 -17.75
CA TYR A 11 5.51 9.35 -18.09
C TYR A 11 4.09 9.40 -18.64
N ASP A 12 3.39 10.50 -18.39
CA ASP A 12 2.11 10.79 -19.02
C ASP A 12 2.28 11.25 -20.49
N SER A 13 1.17 11.48 -21.18
CA SER A 13 1.16 11.94 -22.58
C SER A 13 1.80 13.30 -22.81
N TRP A 14 2.02 14.08 -21.75
CA TRP A 14 2.70 15.37 -21.78
C TRP A 14 4.18 15.26 -21.35
N GLY A 15 4.70 14.04 -21.16
CA GLY A 15 6.10 13.80 -20.81
C GLY A 15 6.42 14.08 -19.34
N ARG A 16 5.41 14.23 -18.47
CA ARG A 16 5.61 14.45 -17.03
C ARG A 16 5.66 13.10 -16.31
N LEU A 17 6.45 13.02 -15.24
CA LEU A 17 6.61 11.78 -14.47
C LEU A 17 5.28 11.38 -13.81
N SER A 18 4.64 10.31 -14.26
CA SER A 18 3.37 9.82 -13.70
C SER A 18 3.57 8.73 -12.65
N LYS A 19 4.67 7.97 -12.73
CA LYS A 19 4.99 6.89 -11.77
C LYS A 19 6.48 6.64 -11.65
N ALA A 20 6.96 6.43 -10.43
CA ALA A 20 8.27 5.84 -10.13
C ALA A 20 8.06 4.50 -9.41
N ALA A 21 8.45 3.39 -10.03
CA ALA A 21 8.35 2.04 -9.48
C ALA A 21 9.73 1.53 -9.06
N TYR A 22 9.86 1.09 -7.82
CA TYR A 22 11.09 0.58 -7.23
C TYR A 22 11.06 -0.95 -7.24
N ASP A 23 12.22 -1.58 -7.38
CA ASP A 23 12.35 -3.04 -7.36
C ASP A 23 11.96 -3.71 -6.03
N ASN A 24 11.91 -2.94 -4.96
CA ASN A 24 11.36 -3.37 -3.66
C ASN A 24 9.82 -3.36 -3.62
N GLY A 25 9.15 -3.22 -4.77
CA GLY A 25 7.68 -3.24 -4.89
C GLY A 25 7.01 -1.91 -4.53
N LYS A 26 7.73 -0.91 -4.01
CA LYS A 26 7.18 0.43 -3.78
C LYS A 26 6.91 1.12 -5.11
N SER A 27 5.87 1.93 -5.17
CA SER A 27 5.77 2.93 -6.23
C SER A 27 5.22 4.24 -5.74
N VAL A 28 5.64 5.32 -6.37
CA VAL A 28 5.12 6.67 -6.17
C VAL A 28 4.39 7.07 -7.44
N VAL A 29 3.13 7.44 -7.31
CA VAL A 29 2.27 7.92 -8.39
C VAL A 29 2.08 9.42 -8.22
N PHE A 30 2.20 10.16 -9.32
CA PHE A 30 2.07 11.60 -9.36
C PHE A 30 0.88 11.97 -10.25
N THR A 31 0.03 12.87 -9.77
CA THR A 31 -1.06 13.45 -10.57
C THR A 31 -0.87 14.95 -10.70
N TYR A 32 -1.20 15.46 -11.88
CA TYR A 32 -1.08 16.88 -12.19
C TYR A 32 -2.40 17.44 -12.69
N ASP A 33 -2.61 18.72 -12.48
CA ASP A 33 -3.67 19.46 -13.17
C ASP A 33 -3.29 19.73 -14.65
N PRO A 34 -4.23 20.26 -15.46
CA PRO A 34 -3.95 20.64 -16.85
C PRO A 34 -2.90 21.75 -17.00
N ALA A 35 -2.67 22.57 -15.96
CA ALA A 35 -1.67 23.63 -15.98
C ALA A 35 -0.25 23.12 -15.66
N GLY A 36 -0.09 21.87 -15.24
CA GLY A 36 1.20 21.29 -14.89
C GLY A 36 1.50 21.24 -13.40
N ASN A 37 0.59 21.69 -12.54
CA ASN A 37 0.83 21.68 -11.10
C ASN A 37 0.57 20.29 -10.53
N LEU A 38 1.47 19.83 -9.67
CA LEU A 38 1.30 18.59 -8.93
C LEU A 38 0.12 18.72 -7.96
N THR A 39 -0.91 17.91 -8.15
CA THR A 39 -2.11 17.90 -7.32
C THR A 39 -2.11 16.76 -6.31
N SER A 40 -1.38 15.67 -6.58
CA SER A 40 -1.23 14.55 -5.66
C SER A 40 0.09 13.82 -5.86
N GLN A 41 0.66 13.37 -4.76
CA GLN A 41 1.76 12.40 -4.74
C GLN A 41 1.35 11.28 -3.79
N GLN A 42 1.14 10.09 -4.35
CA GLN A 42 0.71 8.93 -3.58
C GLN A 42 1.75 7.84 -3.67
N VAL A 43 2.21 7.36 -2.51
CA VAL A 43 2.93 6.09 -2.46
C VAL A 43 1.87 4.99 -2.60
N SER A 44 1.76 4.39 -3.79
CA SER A 44 0.72 3.42 -4.14
C SER A 44 1.30 2.04 -4.48
N PRO A 45 0.89 0.96 -3.81
CA PRO A 45 0.53 0.99 -2.41
C PRO A 45 1.45 0.01 -1.63
N VAL A 46 1.62 0.30 -0.35
CA VAL A 46 1.56 -0.72 0.71
C VAL A 46 0.39 -1.63 0.30
N SER A 47 0.62 -2.89 -0.06
CA SER A 47 -0.37 -3.72 -0.79
C SER A 47 -1.75 -3.66 -0.12
N ALA A 48 -2.87 -3.80 -0.84
CA ALA A 48 -4.16 -3.96 -0.15
C ALA A 48 -4.02 -5.08 0.90
N GLY A 49 -4.40 -4.84 2.16
CA GLY A 49 -4.16 -5.76 3.27
C GLY A 49 -2.78 -5.71 3.93
N ASP A 50 -1.82 -4.88 3.49
CA ASP A 50 -0.50 -4.66 4.12
C ASP A 50 -0.67 -3.69 5.32
N VAL A 51 -1.26 -4.25 6.37
CA VAL A 51 -1.60 -3.52 7.61
C VAL A 51 -0.34 -3.22 8.43
N TYR A 52 0.70 -4.05 8.29
CA TYR A 52 2.02 -3.84 8.85
C TYR A 52 2.94 -3.29 7.75
N PRO A 53 3.22 -1.97 7.69
CA PRO A 53 3.76 -1.28 6.51
C PRO A 53 5.23 -1.60 6.23
N ASP A 54 5.53 -2.85 5.91
CA ASP A 54 6.82 -3.40 5.53
C ASP A 54 6.89 -3.78 4.05
N ASN A 55 5.83 -3.48 3.29
CA ASN A 55 5.75 -3.68 1.84
C ASN A 55 5.71 -5.15 1.42
N ALA A 56 5.34 -6.05 2.33
CA ALA A 56 5.13 -7.45 2.03
C ALA A 56 3.80 -7.90 2.63
N LEU A 57 2.92 -8.47 1.79
CA LEU A 57 1.70 -9.10 2.27
C LEU A 57 2.04 -10.45 2.90
N THR A 58 2.10 -10.51 4.23
CA THR A 58 2.57 -11.65 5.00
C THR A 58 1.65 -11.97 6.18
N LEU A 59 1.98 -13.03 6.91
CA LEU A 59 1.28 -13.33 8.17
C LEU A 59 1.40 -12.21 9.22
N LYS A 60 2.39 -11.30 9.11
CA LYS A 60 2.48 -10.15 10.03
C LYS A 60 1.28 -9.23 9.88
N ASP A 61 0.81 -9.01 8.67
CA ASP A 61 -0.35 -8.17 8.40
C ASP A 61 -1.62 -8.77 8.98
N ALA A 62 -1.80 -10.09 8.81
CA ALA A 62 -2.91 -10.81 9.42
C ALA A 62 -2.88 -10.71 10.95
N ILE A 63 -1.70 -10.82 11.56
CA ILE A 63 -1.52 -10.66 13.01
C ILE A 63 -1.89 -9.25 13.46
N VAL A 64 -1.46 -8.20 12.75
CA VAL A 64 -1.78 -6.81 13.11
C VAL A 64 -3.28 -6.53 12.95
N SER A 65 -3.92 -7.02 11.89
CA SER A 65 -5.38 -6.94 11.72
C SER A 65 -6.14 -7.60 12.87
N LEU A 66 -5.70 -8.79 13.31
CA LEU A 66 -6.30 -9.50 14.45
C LEU A 66 -6.05 -8.78 15.78
N GLN A 67 -4.87 -8.17 15.98
CA GLN A 67 -4.58 -7.35 17.15
C GLN A 67 -5.51 -6.15 17.24
N ILE A 68 -5.75 -5.46 16.12
CA ILE A 68 -6.68 -4.33 16.04
C ILE A 68 -8.12 -4.79 16.33
N ALA A 69 -8.55 -5.91 15.75
CA ALA A 69 -9.86 -6.50 16.02
C ALA A 69 -10.04 -6.90 17.50
N ALA A 70 -8.96 -7.32 18.17
CA ALA A 70 -8.94 -7.60 19.61
C ALA A 70 -8.84 -6.35 20.49
N GLY A 71 -8.83 -5.14 19.91
CA GLY A 71 -8.82 -3.86 20.63
C GLY A 71 -7.42 -3.34 20.98
N HIS A 72 -6.35 -3.98 20.51
CA HIS A 72 -4.99 -3.45 20.65
C HIS A 72 -4.74 -2.31 19.64
N LYS A 73 -3.92 -1.34 20.03
CA LYS A 73 -3.54 -0.19 19.19
C LYS A 73 -2.05 -0.28 18.83
N PRO A 74 -1.67 -1.14 17.87
CA PRO A 74 -0.28 -1.23 17.42
C PRO A 74 0.18 0.11 16.86
N GLN A 75 1.46 0.42 17.05
CA GLN A 75 2.09 1.61 16.45
C GLN A 75 2.40 1.31 14.97
N ASN A 76 2.27 2.31 14.10
CA ASN A 76 2.54 2.23 12.65
C ASN A 76 1.51 1.40 11.84
N VAL A 77 0.21 1.66 12.00
CA VAL A 77 -0.84 1.05 11.15
C VAL A 77 -1.06 1.89 9.89
N ALA A 78 -1.07 1.24 8.73
CA ALA A 78 -1.46 1.86 7.47
C ALA A 78 -3.00 1.90 7.36
N VAL A 79 -3.62 3.03 7.70
CA VAL A 79 -5.09 3.23 7.57
C VAL A 79 -5.61 3.09 6.13
N ASN A 80 -4.72 3.16 5.14
CA ASN A 80 -5.00 2.90 3.73
C ASN A 80 -4.92 1.42 3.32
N ALA A 81 -4.63 0.50 4.26
CA ALA A 81 -4.64 -0.95 4.03
C ALA A 81 -6.03 -1.58 4.16
N ASP A 82 -7.03 -0.79 4.56
CA ASP A 82 -8.44 -1.18 4.59
C ASP A 82 -8.88 -1.65 3.19
N VAL A 83 -9.25 -2.93 3.11
CA VAL A 83 -9.56 -3.61 1.85
C VAL A 83 -11.01 -3.33 1.44
N ASN A 84 -11.90 -3.07 2.39
CA ASN A 84 -13.34 -2.95 2.17
C ASN A 84 -13.84 -1.49 2.20
N GLN A 85 -12.94 -0.52 2.44
CA GLN A 85 -13.19 0.92 2.47
C GLN A 85 -14.17 1.38 3.56
N ASN A 86 -14.40 0.59 4.62
CA ASN A 86 -15.26 0.94 5.75
C ASN A 86 -14.57 1.88 6.78
N LYS A 87 -13.29 2.22 6.55
CA LYS A 87 -12.39 3.00 7.40
C LYS A 87 -12.02 2.32 8.73
N VAL A 88 -12.15 1.01 8.80
CA VAL A 88 -11.88 0.16 9.97
C VAL A 88 -11.01 -1.02 9.52
N ILE A 89 -9.90 -1.25 10.22
CA ILE A 89 -9.13 -2.49 10.06
C ILE A 89 -9.71 -3.53 11.03
N SER A 90 -10.15 -4.67 10.52
CA SER A 90 -10.78 -5.72 11.30
C SER A 90 -10.43 -7.12 10.77
N VAL A 91 -11.21 -8.13 11.15
CA VAL A 91 -10.96 -9.54 10.79
C VAL A 91 -11.02 -9.80 9.29
N GLU A 92 -11.73 -8.95 8.55
CA GLU A 92 -11.87 -8.98 7.10
C GLU A 92 -10.51 -8.77 6.41
N GLU A 93 -9.70 -7.83 6.88
CA GLU A 93 -8.34 -7.62 6.38
C GLU A 93 -7.45 -8.83 6.70
N ALA A 94 -7.61 -9.45 7.86
CA ALA A 94 -6.88 -10.67 8.20
C ALA A 94 -7.24 -11.83 7.25
N VAL A 95 -8.52 -12.00 6.93
CA VAL A 95 -8.99 -13.03 5.99
C VAL A 95 -8.44 -12.77 4.59
N PHE A 96 -8.48 -11.52 4.12
CA PHE A 96 -7.93 -11.15 2.82
C PHE A 96 -6.43 -11.49 2.72
N VAL A 97 -5.64 -11.09 3.73
CA VAL A 97 -4.21 -11.39 3.81
C VAL A 97 -3.98 -12.90 3.76
N LEU A 98 -4.71 -13.67 4.57
CA LEU A 98 -4.55 -15.13 4.65
C LEU A 98 -4.90 -15.82 3.33
N GLN A 99 -5.97 -15.39 2.65
CA GLN A 99 -6.35 -15.95 1.35
C GLN A 99 -5.29 -15.69 0.28
N LYS A 100 -4.73 -14.48 0.25
CA LYS A 100 -3.65 -14.13 -0.67
C LYS A 100 -2.35 -14.88 -0.38
N VAL A 101 -1.93 -14.92 0.88
CA VAL A 101 -0.71 -15.65 1.30
C VAL A 101 -0.84 -17.15 1.05
N ALA A 102 -2.04 -17.72 1.20
CA ALA A 102 -2.32 -19.12 0.93
C ALA A 102 -2.48 -19.47 -0.57
N GLY A 103 -2.44 -18.47 -1.47
CA GLY A 103 -2.61 -18.70 -2.91
C GLY A 103 -4.04 -19.09 -3.32
N LEU A 104 -5.04 -18.73 -2.50
CA LEU A 104 -6.46 -19.01 -2.76
C LEU A 104 -7.13 -17.91 -3.61
N MET A 105 -6.38 -16.87 -3.99
CA MET A 105 -6.83 -15.66 -4.69
C MET A 105 -5.77 -15.06 -5.62
#